data_AF-A0A8T4MUR1-F1
#
_entry.id   AF-A0A8T4MUR1-F1
#
_cell.length_a   1.000
_cell.length_b   1.000
_cell.length_c   1.000
_cell.angle_alpha   90.00
_cell.angle_beta   90.00
_cell.angle_gamma   90.00
#
_symmetry.space_group_name_H-M   'P 1'
#
loop_
_entity.id
_entity.type
_entity.pdbx_description
1 polymer ?
#
loop_
_entity_poly.entity_id
_entity_poly.type
_entity_poly.pdbx_seq_one_letter_code
_entity_poly.pdbx_strand_id
1 'polypeptide(L)'
;MKKIFFMLFVLVLLNLTFIFSLDIKINSPNTSKVFNSTRLMFNITTDNSSLKGDFSYSYDENPFASIKMCNKAKECVNNIRFNDGPNVLVFRFSDVYGNSAKKEVNISIDSAKPKINSFYKLDKIISNNSKFLINYSESDLENIILYYGRLKNIKNISKSKTECFNGTGVVCDFTNSLNLSGFDGYPISFWYDISDKANTISSSKKIVEVDLTHPKIISSSANPQGLSRVRFVFEIQERNFDEISYLDESTCEVNVTSGILCSEIRQGICVNVKKFCNGDHKLNITVSDKAGNINKTMLNFTVF
;
A
#
# COMPACT_ATOMS: atom_id res chain seq x y z
N MET A 1 -33.73 -81.83 -57.35
CA MET A 1 -34.21 -80.54 -57.90
C MET A 1 -34.19 -79.53 -56.76
N LYS A 2 -33.17 -78.66 -56.64
CA LYS A 2 -33.00 -77.31 -57.23
C LYS A 2 -33.76 -76.20 -56.46
N LYS A 3 -33.02 -75.09 -56.24
CA LYS A 3 -33.35 -73.75 -55.67
C LYS A 3 -33.05 -73.65 -54.16
N ILE A 4 -31.97 -73.03 -53.67
CA ILE A 4 -31.36 -71.70 -53.91
C ILE A 4 -32.37 -70.56 -53.75
N PHE A 5 -32.34 -69.87 -52.60
CA PHE A 5 -32.68 -68.45 -52.46
C PHE A 5 -32.02 -67.90 -51.18
N PHE A 6 -30.79 -67.41 -51.31
CA PHE A 6 -30.44 -65.98 -51.23
C PHE A 6 -30.59 -65.39 -49.81
N MET A 7 -29.67 -65.77 -48.93
CA MET A 7 -29.42 -65.08 -47.67
C MET A 7 -28.66 -63.79 -48.01
N LEU A 8 -29.39 -62.68 -48.06
CA LEU A 8 -28.88 -61.34 -48.28
C LEU A 8 -28.09 -60.91 -47.03
N PHE A 9 -26.83 -61.35 -46.92
CA PHE A 9 -25.88 -60.89 -45.92
C PHE A 9 -25.42 -59.48 -46.35
N VAL A 10 -26.23 -58.47 -46.04
CA VAL A 10 -25.85 -57.06 -46.15
C VAL A 10 -24.83 -56.78 -45.06
N LEU A 11 -23.57 -57.11 -45.35
CA LEU A 11 -22.42 -56.69 -44.59
C LEU A 11 -22.29 -55.17 -44.79
N VAL A 12 -23.05 -54.40 -44.02
CA VAL A 12 -22.82 -52.96 -43.87
C VAL A 12 -21.46 -52.83 -43.21
N LEU A 13 -20.41 -52.71 -44.03
CA LEU A 13 -19.12 -52.19 -43.62
C LEU A 13 -19.35 -50.75 -43.16
N LEU A 14 -19.77 -50.61 -41.90
CA LEU A 14 -19.64 -49.40 -41.13
C LEU A 14 -18.14 -49.12 -41.08
N ASN A 15 -17.66 -48.36 -42.07
CA ASN A 15 -16.39 -47.67 -42.00
C ASN A 15 -16.50 -46.67 -40.86
N LEU A 16 -16.26 -47.16 -39.63
CA LEU A 16 -16.10 -46.35 -38.45
C LEU A 16 -14.75 -45.64 -38.64
N THR A 17 -14.76 -44.55 -39.39
CA THR A 17 -13.62 -43.64 -39.41
C THR A 17 -13.55 -43.04 -38.01
N PHE A 18 -12.72 -43.64 -37.16
CA PHE A 18 -12.29 -43.00 -35.92
C PHE A 18 -11.56 -41.72 -36.32
N ILE A 19 -12.29 -40.61 -36.28
CA ILE A 19 -11.71 -39.29 -36.38
C ILE A 19 -10.97 -39.10 -35.06
N PHE A 20 -9.67 -39.40 -35.06
CA PHE A 20 -8.81 -39.04 -33.94
C PHE A 20 -8.75 -37.52 -33.90
N SER A 21 -9.49 -36.93 -32.96
CA SER A 21 -9.37 -35.51 -32.66
C SER A 21 -8.02 -35.29 -31.98
N LEU A 22 -7.15 -34.51 -32.60
CA LEU A 22 -5.89 -34.07 -32.03
C LEU A 22 -6.13 -32.76 -31.28
N ASP A 23 -5.74 -32.69 -30.01
CA ASP A 23 -5.86 -31.48 -29.20
C ASP A 23 -4.51 -31.00 -28.66
N ILE A 24 -4.41 -29.70 -28.40
CA ILE A 24 -3.23 -29.06 -27.82
C ILE A 24 -3.51 -28.74 -26.35
N LYS A 25 -2.61 -29.18 -25.47
CA LYS A 25 -2.62 -28.92 -24.02
C LYS A 25 -1.56 -27.90 -23.64
N ILE A 26 -1.96 -26.93 -22.82
CA ILE A 26 -1.07 -25.88 -22.29
C ILE A 26 -0.84 -26.17 -20.82
N ASN A 27 0.37 -26.63 -20.52
CA ASN A 27 0.79 -27.01 -19.18
C ASN A 27 1.23 -25.80 -18.35
N SER A 28 1.71 -24.74 -19.02
CA SER A 28 2.09 -23.45 -18.42
C SER A 28 2.01 -22.35 -19.48
N PRO A 29 1.68 -21.10 -19.12
CA PRO A 29 1.24 -20.65 -17.80
C PRO A 29 -0.26 -20.92 -17.54
N ASN A 30 -0.73 -20.70 -16.31
CA ASN A 30 -2.16 -20.74 -16.01
C ASN A 30 -2.86 -19.50 -16.59
N THR A 31 -3.61 -19.69 -17.67
CA THR A 31 -4.20 -18.64 -18.51
C THR A 31 -5.33 -17.84 -17.84
N SER A 32 -5.80 -18.26 -16.66
CA SER A 32 -6.84 -17.55 -15.91
C SER A 32 -6.35 -16.31 -15.12
N LYS A 33 -5.05 -16.01 -15.16
CA LYS A 33 -4.42 -14.93 -14.37
C LYS A 33 -3.93 -13.78 -15.26
N VAL A 34 -3.87 -12.59 -14.68
CA VAL A 34 -3.11 -11.45 -15.22
C VAL A 34 -1.63 -11.65 -14.87
N PHE A 35 -0.73 -11.37 -15.81
CA PHE A 35 0.70 -11.58 -15.62
C PHE A 35 1.48 -10.28 -15.51
N ASN A 36 2.46 -10.24 -14.61
CA ASN A 36 3.32 -9.07 -14.40
C ASN A 36 4.58 -9.01 -15.27
N SER A 37 4.69 -9.88 -16.25
CA SER A 37 5.86 -9.99 -17.11
C SER A 37 5.43 -10.06 -18.56
N THR A 38 6.04 -9.21 -19.38
CA THR A 38 5.89 -9.27 -20.84
C THR A 38 6.47 -10.54 -21.44
N ARG A 39 7.19 -11.37 -20.69
CA ARG A 39 7.73 -12.65 -21.17
C ARG A 39 7.11 -13.79 -20.40
N LEU A 40 6.34 -14.63 -21.11
CA LEU A 40 5.73 -15.82 -20.54
C LEU A 40 6.33 -17.09 -21.14
N MET A 41 6.63 -18.04 -20.25
CA MET A 41 7.09 -19.37 -20.64
C MET A 41 5.89 -20.27 -20.89
N PHE A 42 5.69 -20.62 -22.17
CA PHE A 42 4.71 -21.59 -22.58
C PHE A 42 5.31 -22.99 -22.57
N ASN A 43 4.62 -23.92 -21.90
CA ASN A 43 4.87 -25.36 -22.02
C ASN A 43 3.63 -25.96 -22.69
N ILE A 44 3.81 -26.50 -23.89
CA ILE A 44 2.73 -26.97 -24.75
C ILE A 44 3.01 -28.40 -25.17
N THR A 45 1.97 -29.23 -25.13
CA THR A 45 2.00 -30.63 -25.56
C THR A 45 0.75 -30.93 -26.39
N THR A 46 0.74 -32.06 -27.06
CA THR A 46 -0.49 -32.63 -27.62
C THR A 46 -1.10 -33.63 -26.64
N ASP A 47 -2.38 -33.92 -26.78
CA ASP A 47 -3.04 -35.02 -26.05
C ASP A 47 -2.42 -36.40 -26.35
N ASN A 48 -1.83 -36.57 -27.53
CA ASN A 48 -1.05 -37.74 -27.92
C ASN A 48 0.46 -37.49 -27.82
N SER A 49 1.06 -37.88 -26.69
CA SER A 49 2.49 -37.73 -26.37
C SER A 49 3.45 -38.54 -27.27
N SER A 50 2.93 -39.40 -28.14
CA SER A 50 3.76 -40.18 -29.07
C SER A 50 4.03 -39.42 -30.37
N LEU A 51 3.20 -38.44 -30.72
CA LEU A 51 3.35 -37.65 -31.94
C LEU A 51 4.48 -36.62 -31.81
N LYS A 52 5.23 -36.44 -32.89
CA LYS A 52 6.21 -35.37 -33.05
C LYS A 52 5.74 -34.48 -34.19
N GLY A 53 5.80 -33.17 -33.97
CA GLY A 53 5.39 -32.21 -34.97
C GLY A 53 5.99 -30.83 -34.75
N ASP A 54 5.57 -29.91 -35.59
CA ASP A 54 5.97 -28.52 -35.52
C ASP A 54 4.94 -27.75 -34.71
N PHE A 55 5.41 -27.02 -33.71
CA PHE A 55 4.60 -26.08 -32.94
C PHE A 55 4.84 -24.67 -33.45
N SER A 56 3.78 -23.92 -33.68
CA SER A 56 3.82 -22.50 -34.02
C SER A 56 2.70 -21.74 -33.30
N TYR A 57 2.81 -20.41 -33.28
CA TYR A 57 1.74 -19.54 -32.79
C TYR A 57 1.55 -18.35 -33.72
N SER A 58 0.37 -17.73 -33.67
CA SER A 58 0.13 -16.40 -34.23
C SER A 58 -0.56 -15.51 -33.21
N TYR A 59 -0.39 -14.20 -33.38
CA TYR A 59 -1.30 -13.22 -32.78
C TYR A 59 -2.58 -13.20 -33.60
N ASP A 60 -3.71 -13.30 -32.92
CA ASP A 60 -5.04 -13.42 -33.54
C ASP A 60 -5.15 -14.60 -34.53
N GLU A 61 -6.25 -14.62 -35.28
CA GLU A 61 -6.52 -15.67 -36.26
C GLU A 61 -5.64 -15.61 -37.51
N ASN A 62 -4.80 -14.57 -37.71
CA ASN A 62 -4.03 -14.39 -38.94
C ASN A 62 -3.05 -15.56 -39.18
N PRO A 63 -3.35 -16.50 -40.09
CA PRO A 63 -2.55 -17.71 -40.26
C PRO A 63 -1.25 -17.44 -41.03
N PHE A 64 -1.16 -16.30 -41.72
CA PHE A 64 -0.01 -15.96 -42.57
C PHE A 64 1.18 -15.39 -41.79
N ALA A 65 0.99 -15.05 -40.52
CA ALA A 65 2.03 -14.51 -39.64
C ALA A 65 2.44 -15.50 -38.53
N SER A 66 2.40 -16.81 -38.81
CA SER A 66 2.75 -17.82 -37.80
C SER A 66 4.24 -17.85 -37.50
N ILE A 67 4.60 -17.77 -36.21
CA ILE A 67 5.96 -17.86 -35.71
C ILE A 67 6.21 -19.29 -35.24
N LYS A 68 7.23 -19.95 -35.81
CA LYS A 68 7.62 -21.30 -35.42
C LYS A 68 8.27 -21.29 -34.03
N MET A 69 7.80 -22.16 -33.12
CA MET A 69 8.31 -22.29 -31.76
C MET A 69 9.28 -23.46 -31.63
N CYS A 70 8.87 -24.64 -32.08
CA CYS A 70 9.63 -25.89 -31.96
C CYS A 70 9.51 -26.70 -33.25
N ASN A 71 10.54 -27.52 -33.53
CA ASN A 71 10.62 -28.35 -34.73
C ASN A 71 10.63 -29.83 -34.35
N LYS A 72 9.71 -30.63 -34.91
CA LYS A 72 9.63 -32.09 -34.67
C LYS A 72 9.69 -32.51 -33.19
N ALA A 73 8.99 -31.77 -32.33
CA ALA A 73 8.99 -31.95 -30.89
C ALA A 73 7.71 -32.64 -30.39
N LYS A 74 7.80 -33.31 -29.23
CA LYS A 74 6.64 -33.86 -28.50
C LYS A 74 6.06 -32.84 -27.50
N GLU A 75 6.96 -32.04 -26.95
CA GLU A 75 6.69 -30.97 -26.01
C GLU A 75 7.45 -29.74 -26.51
N CYS A 76 6.83 -28.59 -26.42
CA CYS A 76 7.42 -27.32 -26.80
C CYS A 76 7.45 -26.38 -25.60
N VAL A 77 8.65 -26.03 -25.17
CA VAL A 77 8.88 -24.99 -24.16
C VAL A 77 9.48 -23.78 -24.84
N ASN A 78 8.81 -22.64 -24.78
CA ASN A 78 9.29 -21.42 -25.42
C ASN A 78 8.85 -20.16 -24.64
N ASN A 79 9.66 -19.11 -24.71
CA ASN A 79 9.36 -17.82 -24.11
C ASN A 79 8.80 -16.89 -25.18
N ILE A 80 7.55 -16.47 -25.00
CA ILE A 80 6.88 -15.54 -25.90
C ILE A 80 6.85 -14.16 -25.24
N ARG A 81 7.13 -13.12 -26.02
CA ARG A 81 7.08 -11.72 -25.58
C ARG A 81 5.77 -11.08 -26.00
N PHE A 82 5.10 -10.41 -25.08
CA PHE A 82 3.83 -9.73 -25.24
C PHE A 82 3.96 -8.22 -24.99
N ASN A 83 2.95 -7.49 -25.45
CA ASN A 83 2.68 -6.13 -25.00
C ASN A 83 1.69 -6.17 -23.83
N ASP A 84 1.68 -5.11 -23.01
CA ASP A 84 0.67 -4.94 -21.96
C ASP A 84 -0.75 -4.88 -22.56
N GLY A 85 -1.72 -5.32 -21.79
CA GLY A 85 -3.13 -5.44 -22.19
C GLY A 85 -3.57 -6.87 -22.53
N PRO A 86 -4.78 -7.02 -23.09
CA PRO A 86 -5.29 -8.31 -23.54
C PRO A 86 -4.54 -8.79 -24.79
N ASN A 87 -4.20 -10.08 -24.83
CA ASN A 87 -3.57 -10.74 -25.97
C ASN A 87 -4.30 -12.04 -26.29
N VAL A 88 -4.53 -12.30 -27.58
CA VAL A 88 -5.11 -13.55 -28.10
C VAL A 88 -4.04 -14.29 -28.88
N LEU A 89 -3.75 -15.52 -28.48
CA LEU A 89 -2.79 -16.41 -29.12
C LEU A 89 -3.50 -17.60 -29.73
N VAL A 90 -3.14 -17.94 -30.96
CA VAL A 90 -3.58 -19.18 -31.60
C VAL A 90 -2.37 -20.10 -31.80
N PHE A 91 -2.25 -21.10 -30.93
CA PHE A 91 -1.26 -22.16 -31.07
C PHE A 91 -1.70 -23.15 -32.15
N ARG A 92 -0.75 -23.59 -32.97
CA ARG A 92 -0.95 -24.59 -33.99
C ARG A 92 0.09 -25.70 -33.85
N PHE A 93 -0.35 -26.91 -34.08
CA PHE A 93 0.50 -28.09 -34.17
C PHE A 93 0.24 -28.76 -35.52
N SER A 94 1.30 -29.16 -36.21
CA SER A 94 1.23 -29.96 -37.44
C SER A 94 2.20 -31.12 -37.36
N ASP A 95 1.72 -32.35 -37.56
CA ASP A 95 2.57 -33.54 -37.59
C ASP A 95 3.13 -33.81 -39.00
N VAL A 96 3.97 -34.85 -39.10
CA VAL A 96 4.57 -35.29 -40.36
C VAL A 96 3.60 -36.00 -41.32
N TYR A 97 2.41 -36.36 -40.83
CA TYR A 97 1.36 -37.05 -41.57
C TYR A 97 0.27 -36.08 -42.09
N GLY A 98 0.42 -34.77 -41.82
CA GLY A 98 -0.50 -33.72 -42.25
C GLY A 98 -1.67 -33.48 -41.28
N ASN A 99 -1.71 -34.15 -40.12
CA ASN A 99 -2.70 -33.83 -39.09
C ASN A 99 -2.34 -32.50 -38.44
N SER A 100 -3.36 -31.70 -38.11
CA SER A 100 -3.16 -30.44 -37.42
C SER A 100 -4.20 -30.19 -36.33
N ALA A 101 -3.78 -29.44 -35.31
CA ALA A 101 -4.64 -28.98 -34.22
C ALA A 101 -4.42 -27.50 -33.97
N LYS A 102 -5.42 -26.84 -33.39
CA LYS A 102 -5.35 -25.41 -33.01
C LYS A 102 -5.90 -25.21 -31.62
N LYS A 103 -5.32 -24.28 -30.87
CA LYS A 103 -5.82 -23.87 -29.55
C LYS A 103 -5.69 -22.37 -29.38
N GLU A 104 -6.81 -21.74 -29.09
CA GLU A 104 -6.86 -20.32 -28.74
C GLU A 104 -6.65 -20.13 -27.23
N VAL A 105 -5.93 -19.06 -26.89
CA VAL A 105 -5.56 -18.71 -25.53
C VAL A 105 -5.67 -17.20 -25.36
N ASN A 106 -6.46 -16.81 -24.38
CA ASN A 106 -6.59 -15.43 -23.94
C ASN A 106 -5.72 -15.22 -22.70
N ILE A 107 -4.85 -14.21 -22.74
CA ILE A 107 -4.04 -13.77 -21.60
C ILE A 107 -4.12 -12.26 -21.47
N SER A 108 -3.89 -11.76 -20.27
CA SER A 108 -3.73 -10.33 -20.02
C SER A 108 -2.39 -10.08 -19.34
N ILE A 109 -1.66 -9.11 -19.85
CA ILE A 109 -0.36 -8.70 -19.32
C ILE A 109 -0.51 -7.32 -18.70
N ASP A 110 0.01 -7.16 -17.49
CA ASP A 110 0.14 -5.88 -16.81
C ASP A 110 1.53 -5.80 -16.16
N SER A 111 2.52 -5.44 -16.98
CA SER A 111 3.91 -5.36 -16.51
C SER A 111 4.26 -4.04 -15.84
N ALA A 112 3.38 -3.05 -15.91
CA ALA A 112 3.56 -1.78 -15.24
C ALA A 112 3.37 -1.99 -13.73
N LYS A 113 4.39 -1.63 -12.94
CA LYS A 113 4.29 -1.69 -11.49
C LYS A 113 3.69 -0.40 -10.95
N PRO A 114 2.96 -0.44 -9.82
CA PRO A 114 2.56 0.76 -9.14
C PRO A 114 3.79 1.56 -8.75
N LYS A 115 3.65 2.88 -8.63
CA LYS A 115 4.75 3.76 -8.26
C LYS A 115 4.41 4.55 -7.02
N ILE A 116 5.27 4.47 -6.00
CA ILE A 116 5.22 5.36 -4.84
C ILE A 116 6.08 6.58 -5.16
N ASN A 117 5.46 7.75 -5.29
CA ASN A 117 6.15 9.00 -5.57
C ASN A 117 6.74 9.58 -4.29
N SER A 118 5.95 9.58 -3.21
CA SER A 118 6.36 10.02 -1.88
C SER A 118 5.32 9.58 -0.84
N PHE A 119 5.65 9.75 0.43
CA PHE A 119 4.67 9.73 1.51
C PHE A 119 5.04 10.84 2.49
N TYR A 120 4.05 11.38 3.19
CA TYR A 120 4.25 12.56 4.02
C TYR A 120 5.27 12.28 5.11
N LYS A 121 6.23 13.20 5.27
CA LYS A 121 7.29 13.09 6.26
C LYS A 121 6.66 13.32 7.63
N LEU A 122 6.37 12.23 8.30
CA LEU A 122 5.98 12.29 9.70
C LEU A 122 7.17 12.76 10.54
N ASP A 123 6.86 13.55 11.55
CA ASP A 123 7.79 13.86 12.62
C ASP A 123 8.21 12.57 13.33
N LYS A 124 9.31 12.65 14.09
CA LYS A 124 9.82 11.48 14.82
C LYS A 124 8.84 11.01 15.89
N ILE A 125 7.97 11.90 16.37
CA ILE A 125 6.94 11.66 17.38
C ILE A 125 5.61 12.00 16.71
N ILE A 126 4.60 11.15 16.90
CA ILE A 126 3.29 11.27 16.29
C ILE A 126 2.18 11.16 17.33
N SER A 127 1.07 11.84 17.09
CA SER A 127 -0.16 11.81 17.88
C SER A 127 -1.35 11.32 17.03
N ASN A 128 -2.55 11.31 17.60
CA ASN A 128 -3.78 10.98 16.86
C ASN A 128 -4.07 11.95 15.71
N ASN A 129 -3.49 13.15 15.73
CA ASN A 129 -3.69 14.17 14.71
C ASN A 129 -2.61 14.12 13.61
N SER A 130 -1.64 13.21 13.73
CA SER A 130 -0.60 13.05 12.72
C SER A 130 -1.16 12.49 11.41
N LYS A 131 -0.71 13.05 10.29
CA LYS A 131 -1.25 12.71 8.96
C LYS A 131 -0.50 11.57 8.30
N PHE A 132 -1.23 10.53 7.91
CA PHE A 132 -0.67 9.37 7.19
C PHE A 132 -1.10 9.43 5.72
N LEU A 133 -0.28 10.08 4.91
CA LEU A 133 -0.56 10.30 3.49
C LEU A 133 0.47 9.60 2.61
N ILE A 134 0.00 8.99 1.53
CA ILE A 134 0.86 8.43 0.46
C ILE A 134 0.50 9.05 -0.89
N ASN A 135 1.51 9.45 -1.65
CA ASN A 135 1.40 9.89 -3.03
C ASN A 135 1.90 8.77 -3.95
N TYR A 136 1.05 8.33 -4.87
CA TYR A 136 1.35 7.24 -5.78
C TYR A 136 0.80 7.48 -7.19
N SER A 137 1.21 6.62 -8.11
CA SER A 137 0.65 6.53 -9.46
C SER A 137 0.30 5.07 -9.77
N GLU A 138 -0.96 4.81 -10.08
CA GLU A 138 -1.48 3.49 -10.46
C GLU A 138 -2.77 3.66 -11.31
N SER A 139 -2.85 2.99 -12.45
CA SER A 139 -4.01 3.05 -13.36
C SER A 139 -5.09 1.99 -13.08
N ASP A 140 -4.74 0.87 -12.46
CA ASP A 140 -5.62 -0.27 -12.16
C ASP A 140 -5.47 -0.71 -10.70
N LEU A 141 -5.67 0.23 -9.77
CA LEU A 141 -5.44 0.00 -8.35
C LEU A 141 -6.41 -1.06 -7.81
N GLU A 142 -5.85 -2.09 -7.18
CA GLU A 142 -6.63 -3.10 -6.47
C GLU A 142 -6.72 -2.76 -4.98
N ASN A 143 -5.58 -2.45 -4.35
CA ASN A 143 -5.58 -2.03 -2.95
C ASN A 143 -4.37 -1.18 -2.56
N ILE A 144 -4.57 -0.37 -1.51
CA ILE A 144 -3.49 0.22 -0.71
C ILE A 144 -3.71 -0.18 0.73
N ILE A 145 -2.67 -0.74 1.35
CA ILE A 145 -2.70 -1.18 2.74
C ILE A 145 -1.60 -0.46 3.51
N LEU A 146 -1.98 0.28 4.54
CA LEU A 146 -1.04 0.81 5.52
C LEU A 146 -0.84 -0.24 6.62
N TYR A 147 0.39 -0.70 6.78
CA TYR A 147 0.81 -1.56 7.88
C TYR A 147 1.45 -0.71 8.96
N TYR A 148 1.11 -0.96 10.22
CA TYR A 148 1.72 -0.27 11.35
C TYR A 148 1.75 -1.16 12.60
N GLY A 149 2.79 -1.01 13.42
CA GLY A 149 2.89 -1.74 14.69
C GLY A 149 4.32 -1.96 15.16
N ARG A 150 4.47 -2.78 16.20
CA ARG A 150 5.78 -3.04 16.84
C ARG A 150 6.53 -4.17 16.12
N LEU A 151 7.66 -3.87 15.48
CA LEU A 151 8.43 -4.86 14.69
C LEU A 151 8.90 -6.09 15.48
N LYS A 152 9.11 -5.96 16.79
CA LYS A 152 9.53 -7.09 17.65
C LYS A 152 8.47 -8.20 17.75
N ASN A 153 7.21 -7.92 17.37
CA ASN A 153 6.14 -8.89 17.40
C ASN A 153 5.25 -8.75 16.16
N ILE A 154 5.47 -9.62 15.16
CA ILE A 154 4.71 -9.63 13.89
C ILE A 154 3.20 -9.75 14.14
N LYS A 155 2.77 -10.37 15.26
CA LYS A 155 1.36 -10.46 15.64
C LYS A 155 0.72 -9.11 16.00
N ASN A 156 1.53 -8.08 16.24
CA ASN A 156 1.09 -6.73 16.59
C ASN A 156 1.16 -5.76 15.39
N ILE A 157 1.22 -6.29 14.16
CA ILE A 157 1.10 -5.46 12.96
C ILE A 157 -0.38 -5.32 12.63
N SER A 158 -0.89 -4.12 12.86
CA SER A 158 -2.20 -3.69 12.41
C SER A 158 -2.16 -3.35 10.92
N LYS A 159 -3.31 -3.51 10.26
CA LYS A 159 -3.51 -3.12 8.88
C LYS A 159 -4.65 -2.12 8.82
N SER A 160 -4.46 -1.05 8.06
CA SER A 160 -5.51 -0.12 7.72
C SER A 160 -5.72 -0.10 6.21
N LYS A 161 -6.99 -0.04 5.81
CA LYS A 161 -7.43 0.14 4.43
C LYS A 161 -8.27 1.40 4.37
N THR A 162 -8.17 2.09 3.24
CA THR A 162 -9.01 3.25 2.93
C THR A 162 -9.33 3.19 1.44
N GLU A 163 -10.36 3.89 1.02
CA GLU A 163 -10.71 4.00 -0.40
C GLU A 163 -9.76 5.01 -1.06
N CYS A 164 -9.04 4.56 -2.09
CA CYS A 164 -8.12 5.38 -2.86
C CYS A 164 -8.48 5.24 -4.35
N PHE A 165 -8.20 6.27 -5.16
CA PHE A 165 -8.57 6.31 -6.58
C PHE A 165 -7.40 5.96 -7.51
N ASN A 166 -7.71 5.45 -8.69
CA ASN A 166 -6.72 5.28 -9.75
C ASN A 166 -6.28 6.66 -10.26
N GLY A 167 -5.02 6.79 -10.67
CA GLY A 167 -4.50 8.00 -11.30
C GLY A 167 -3.00 8.16 -11.17
N THR A 168 -2.50 9.31 -11.66
CA THR A 168 -1.09 9.69 -11.54
C THR A 168 -0.94 10.76 -10.47
N GLY A 169 -0.03 10.56 -9.51
CA GLY A 169 0.23 11.55 -8.46
C GLY A 169 -0.92 11.71 -7.46
N VAL A 170 -1.74 10.67 -7.29
CA VAL A 170 -2.89 10.68 -6.38
C VAL A 170 -2.39 10.59 -4.94
N VAL A 171 -3.00 11.38 -4.05
CA VAL A 171 -2.74 11.34 -2.62
C VAL A 171 -3.86 10.57 -1.93
N CYS A 172 -3.51 9.53 -1.17
CA CYS A 172 -4.44 8.80 -0.34
C CYS A 172 -4.18 9.02 1.15
N ASP A 173 -5.25 9.21 1.92
CA ASP A 173 -5.24 9.61 3.33
C ASP A 173 -5.76 8.48 4.24
N PHE A 174 -4.92 8.06 5.18
CA PHE A 174 -5.20 7.02 6.18
C PHE A 174 -5.44 7.59 7.59
N THR A 175 -5.43 8.92 7.76
CA THR A 175 -5.46 9.56 9.09
C THR A 175 -6.67 9.12 9.92
N ASN A 176 -7.84 8.99 9.31
CA ASN A 176 -9.09 8.64 10.01
C ASN A 176 -9.28 7.14 10.25
N SER A 177 -8.46 6.28 9.64
CA SER A 177 -8.60 4.82 9.72
C SER A 177 -7.57 4.17 10.67
N LEU A 178 -6.79 4.98 11.37
CA LEU A 178 -5.73 4.53 12.26
C LEU A 178 -6.19 4.50 13.71
N ASN A 179 -5.81 3.43 14.41
CA ASN A 179 -5.99 3.32 15.85
C ASN A 179 -4.62 3.15 16.52
N LEU A 180 -4.12 4.23 17.11
CA LEU A 180 -2.82 4.28 17.76
C LEU A 180 -2.87 4.00 19.28
N SER A 181 -4.06 3.84 19.87
CA SER A 181 -4.26 3.74 21.33
C SER A 181 -3.42 2.65 22.01
N GLY A 182 -3.20 1.51 21.35
CA GLY A 182 -2.39 0.40 21.87
C GLY A 182 -0.87 0.61 21.79
N PHE A 183 -0.42 1.76 21.27
CA PHE A 183 0.99 2.03 21.00
C PHE A 183 1.54 3.23 21.78
N ASP A 184 0.74 3.89 22.61
CA ASP A 184 1.15 5.07 23.36
C ASP A 184 2.43 4.84 24.19
N GLY A 185 3.40 5.74 24.06
CA GLY A 185 4.73 5.67 24.69
C GLY A 185 5.72 4.69 24.04
N TYR A 186 5.35 4.03 22.93
CA TYR A 186 6.21 3.06 22.23
C TYR A 186 6.52 3.47 20.79
N PRO A 187 7.71 3.10 20.28
CA PRO A 187 8.00 3.21 18.87
C PRO A 187 7.25 2.16 18.07
N ILE A 188 6.65 2.59 16.95
CA ILE A 188 6.05 1.72 15.94
C ILE A 188 6.81 1.86 14.62
N SER A 189 6.70 0.85 13.78
CA SER A 189 7.06 0.96 12.38
C SER A 189 5.81 0.99 11.51
N PHE A 190 5.88 1.73 10.41
CA PHE A 190 4.83 1.71 9.38
C PHE A 190 5.40 1.68 7.96
N TRP A 191 4.62 1.15 7.02
CA TRP A 191 4.87 1.16 5.58
C TRP A 191 3.56 0.92 4.81
N TYR A 192 3.57 1.23 3.52
CA TYR A 192 2.45 1.02 2.62
C TYR A 192 2.76 -0.10 1.65
N ASP A 193 1.79 -0.97 1.39
CA ASP A 193 1.78 -1.82 0.21
C ASP A 193 0.74 -1.28 -0.78
N ILE A 194 1.11 -1.19 -2.05
CA ILE A 194 0.23 -0.84 -3.17
C ILE A 194 0.22 -2.03 -4.11
N SER A 195 -0.97 -2.48 -4.50
CA SER A 195 -1.12 -3.54 -5.49
C SER A 195 -2.13 -3.21 -6.58
N ASP A 196 -1.83 -3.74 -7.75
CA ASP A 196 -2.73 -3.91 -8.89
C ASP A 196 -3.00 -5.42 -9.06
N LYS A 197 -3.62 -5.81 -10.18
CA LYS A 197 -4.02 -7.20 -10.46
C LYS A 197 -2.84 -8.18 -10.63
N ALA A 198 -1.63 -7.70 -10.88
CA ALA A 198 -0.46 -8.50 -11.21
C ALA A 198 0.77 -8.21 -10.34
N ASN A 199 0.84 -7.04 -9.71
CA ASN A 199 2.00 -6.52 -9.02
C ASN A 199 1.64 -6.04 -7.61
N THR A 200 2.64 -6.10 -6.73
CA THR A 200 2.58 -5.45 -5.43
C THR A 200 3.94 -4.84 -5.15
N ILE A 201 3.96 -3.59 -4.69
CA ILE A 201 5.17 -2.92 -4.22
C ILE A 201 4.97 -2.40 -2.80
N SER A 202 6.07 -2.31 -2.06
CA SER A 202 6.09 -1.82 -0.68
C SER A 202 6.91 -0.55 -0.57
N SER A 203 6.46 0.39 0.25
CA SER A 203 7.27 1.55 0.65
C SER A 203 8.42 1.11 1.56
N SER A 204 9.41 1.98 1.71
CA SER A 204 10.38 1.85 2.81
C SER A 204 9.66 1.90 4.15
N LYS A 205 10.12 1.10 5.11
CA LYS A 205 9.63 1.13 6.50
C LYS A 205 10.15 2.39 7.21
N LYS A 206 9.28 3.03 7.98
CA LYS A 206 9.63 4.12 8.89
C LYS A 206 9.39 3.72 10.33
N ILE A 207 10.09 4.36 11.26
CA ILE A 207 9.94 4.16 12.70
C ILE A 207 9.63 5.53 13.31
N VAL A 208 8.59 5.57 14.13
CA VAL A 208 8.09 6.78 14.81
C VAL A 208 7.69 6.42 16.24
N GLU A 209 7.84 7.35 17.17
CA GLU A 209 7.33 7.22 18.53
C GLU A 209 5.88 7.70 18.59
N VAL A 210 5.02 6.92 19.23
CA VAL A 210 3.61 7.30 19.44
C VAL A 210 3.49 7.96 20.79
N ASP A 211 2.86 9.13 20.83
CA ASP A 211 2.56 9.88 22.04
C ASP A 211 1.17 10.51 21.94
N LEU A 212 0.25 9.94 22.71
CA LEU A 212 -1.16 10.34 22.79
C LEU A 212 -1.47 11.00 24.13
N THR A 213 -0.50 11.02 25.06
CA THR A 213 -0.71 11.50 26.42
C THR A 213 -0.52 13.01 26.45
N HIS A 214 -1.46 13.72 27.06
CA HIS A 214 -1.37 15.17 27.19
C HIS A 214 -0.44 15.54 28.35
N PRO A 215 0.31 16.66 28.26
CA PRO A 215 1.13 17.14 29.35
C PRO A 215 0.32 17.33 30.64
N LYS A 216 0.87 16.88 31.78
CA LYS A 216 0.20 17.06 33.08
C LYS A 216 0.86 18.16 33.88
N ILE A 217 0.09 19.20 34.20
CA ILE A 217 0.49 20.28 35.09
C ILE A 217 0.24 19.82 36.53
N ILE A 218 1.31 19.59 37.29
CA ILE A 218 1.22 19.20 38.72
C ILE A 218 1.00 20.45 39.57
N SER A 219 1.81 21.47 39.34
CA SER A 219 1.69 22.76 40.02
C SER A 219 2.13 23.91 39.11
N SER A 220 1.55 25.09 39.34
CA SER A 220 1.88 26.31 38.62
C SER A 220 1.77 27.49 39.58
N SER A 221 2.71 28.43 39.50
CA SER A 221 2.68 29.65 40.30
C SER A 221 3.27 30.83 39.54
N ALA A 222 2.74 32.01 39.82
CA ALA A 222 3.23 33.29 39.35
C ALA A 222 3.46 34.18 40.57
N ASN A 223 4.72 34.52 40.84
CA ASN A 223 5.11 35.28 42.03
C ASN A 223 5.72 36.62 41.58
N PRO A 224 5.01 37.75 41.75
CA PRO A 224 5.58 39.07 41.50
C PRO A 224 6.86 39.30 42.34
N GLN A 225 7.88 39.86 41.70
CA GLN A 225 9.20 40.15 42.27
C GLN A 225 9.61 41.59 41.93
N GLY A 226 9.28 42.51 42.82
CA GLY A 226 9.50 43.95 42.61
C GLY A 226 8.50 44.55 41.61
N LEU A 227 8.88 45.66 40.97
CA LEU A 227 7.95 46.56 40.28
C LEU A 227 7.34 46.04 38.97
N SER A 228 7.97 45.07 38.30
CA SER A 228 7.51 44.64 36.96
C SER A 228 7.85 43.20 36.62
N ARG A 229 8.56 42.46 37.48
CA ARG A 229 9.01 41.11 37.17
C ARG A 229 8.11 40.11 37.86
N VAL A 230 7.79 39.02 37.18
CA VAL A 230 6.99 37.93 37.72
C VAL A 230 7.76 36.65 37.50
N ARG A 231 8.01 35.92 38.59
CA ARG A 231 8.67 34.62 38.58
C ARG A 231 7.63 33.52 38.46
N PHE A 232 7.70 32.78 37.37
CA PHE A 232 6.89 31.61 37.12
C PHE A 232 7.63 30.36 37.55
N VAL A 233 6.92 29.45 38.21
CA VAL A 233 7.38 28.11 38.52
C VAL A 233 6.30 27.13 38.09
N PHE A 234 6.67 26.18 37.23
CA PHE A 234 5.80 25.10 36.78
C PHE A 234 6.44 23.76 37.12
N GLU A 235 5.64 22.84 37.62
CA GLU A 235 5.97 21.44 37.76
C GLU A 235 5.11 20.65 36.77
N ILE A 236 5.76 20.06 35.77
CA ILE A 236 5.16 19.38 34.63
C ILE A 236 5.63 17.93 34.61
N GLN A 237 4.68 17.01 34.43
CA GLN A 237 4.95 15.62 34.09
C GLN A 237 4.66 15.43 32.59
N GLU A 238 5.74 15.45 31.79
CA GLU A 238 5.70 15.23 30.35
C GLU A 238 7.06 14.66 29.89
N ARG A 239 7.05 13.58 29.11
CA ARG A 239 8.26 12.93 28.59
C ARG A 239 8.79 13.64 27.33
N ASN A 240 7.89 14.10 26.47
CA ASN A 240 8.20 14.69 25.18
C ASN A 240 7.94 16.20 25.17
N PHE A 241 8.27 16.87 26.27
CA PHE A 241 8.00 18.29 26.47
C PHE A 241 8.52 19.15 25.31
N ASP A 242 7.70 20.11 24.88
CA ASP A 242 8.04 21.09 23.85
C ASP A 242 8.15 22.49 24.47
N GLU A 243 7.02 23.07 24.89
CA GLU A 243 7.04 24.41 25.49
C GLU A 243 5.91 24.70 26.50
N ILE A 244 6.12 25.75 27.29
CA ILE A 244 5.09 26.47 28.04
C ILE A 244 4.99 27.87 27.44
N SER A 245 3.83 28.21 26.91
CA SER A 245 3.51 29.54 26.38
C SER A 245 2.35 30.18 27.15
N TYR A 246 2.19 31.50 27.02
CA TYR A 246 1.11 32.25 27.64
C TYR A 246 0.46 33.22 26.65
N LEU A 247 -0.81 33.52 26.91
CA LEU A 247 -1.57 34.62 26.34
C LEU A 247 -2.09 35.49 27.48
N ASP A 248 -1.70 36.76 27.51
CA ASP A 248 -2.14 37.72 28.52
C ASP A 248 -3.39 38.48 28.03
N GLU A 249 -4.49 38.33 28.77
CA GLU A 249 -5.76 39.04 28.54
C GLU A 249 -5.85 40.36 29.33
N SER A 250 -4.75 40.84 29.93
CA SER A 250 -4.73 42.07 30.71
C SER A 250 -5.04 43.31 29.87
N THR A 251 -5.58 44.34 30.54
CA THR A 251 -5.99 45.60 29.92
C THR A 251 -4.88 46.66 29.90
N CYS A 252 -3.69 46.38 30.46
CA CYS A 252 -2.62 47.38 30.52
C CYS A 252 -1.78 47.49 29.24
N GLU A 253 -1.96 46.56 28.29
CA GLU A 253 -1.42 46.67 26.93
C GLU A 253 -2.56 46.85 25.91
N VAL A 254 -2.34 47.70 24.90
CA VAL A 254 -3.33 47.98 23.83
C VAL A 254 -3.62 46.73 22.99
N ASN A 255 -2.72 45.75 23.01
CA ASN A 255 -2.82 44.50 22.27
C ASN A 255 -2.61 43.32 23.21
N VAL A 256 -3.33 42.23 22.93
CA VAL A 256 -3.12 40.93 23.58
C VAL A 256 -1.68 40.49 23.36
N THR A 257 -0.93 40.29 24.44
CA THR A 257 0.45 39.79 24.35
C THR A 257 0.52 38.30 24.56
N SER A 258 1.41 37.65 23.82
CA SER A 258 1.72 36.24 23.96
C SER A 258 3.23 36.03 23.97
N GLY A 259 3.66 34.92 24.56
CA GLY A 259 5.07 34.59 24.57
C GLY A 259 5.37 33.22 25.16
N ILE A 260 6.63 32.82 25.03
CA ILE A 260 7.15 31.56 25.59
C ILE A 260 7.70 31.83 26.99
N LEU A 261 7.23 31.05 27.97
CA LEU A 261 7.80 30.97 29.31
C LEU A 261 8.91 29.93 29.36
N CYS A 262 8.77 28.78 28.73
CA CYS A 262 9.74 27.71 28.85
C CYS A 262 9.84 26.94 27.53
N SER A 263 11.04 26.72 27.03
CA SER A 263 11.30 25.77 25.94
C SER A 263 12.01 24.49 26.43
N GLU A 264 12.34 24.43 27.72
CA GLU A 264 12.98 23.29 28.36
C GLU A 264 12.51 23.16 29.81
N ILE A 265 12.45 21.92 30.31
CA ILE A 265 12.22 21.61 31.72
C ILE A 265 13.40 20.79 32.27
N ARG A 266 13.76 21.02 33.53
CA ARG A 266 14.81 20.25 34.23
C ARG A 266 14.18 19.51 35.39
N GLN A 267 14.26 18.18 35.36
CA GLN A 267 13.66 17.31 36.38
C GLN A 267 12.15 17.60 36.60
N GLY A 268 11.42 17.85 35.52
CA GLY A 268 9.99 18.18 35.58
C GLY A 268 9.68 19.63 35.97
N ILE A 269 10.69 20.47 36.22
CA ILE A 269 10.48 21.84 36.69
C ILE A 269 10.90 22.84 35.62
N CYS A 270 10.04 23.83 35.35
CA CYS A 270 10.43 25.07 34.71
C CYS A 270 10.43 26.24 35.70
N VAL A 271 11.45 27.08 35.61
CA VAL A 271 11.49 28.39 36.27
C VAL A 271 11.83 29.45 35.23
N ASN A 272 10.99 30.47 35.09
CA ASN A 272 11.32 31.65 34.28
C ASN A 272 10.86 32.95 34.96
N VAL A 273 11.44 34.07 34.55
CA VAL A 273 11.05 35.41 34.97
C VAL A 273 10.71 36.23 33.74
N LYS A 274 9.52 36.84 33.73
CA LYS A 274 9.07 37.75 32.66
C LYS A 274 8.69 39.10 33.25
N LYS A 275 8.71 40.12 32.39
CA LYS A 275 8.26 41.46 32.75
C LYS A 275 6.82 41.66 32.29
N PHE A 276 6.04 42.33 33.12
CA PHE A 276 4.66 42.72 32.87
C PHE A 276 4.47 44.19 33.26
N CYS A 277 3.45 44.85 32.69
CA CYS A 277 3.02 46.17 33.14
C CYS A 277 2.43 46.12 34.55
N ASN A 278 2.24 47.29 35.16
CA ASN A 278 1.57 47.38 36.45
C ASN A 278 0.07 47.19 36.23
N GLY A 279 -0.56 46.39 37.08
CA GLY A 279 -1.98 46.06 36.98
C GLY A 279 -2.28 44.58 37.22
N ASP A 280 -3.54 44.23 36.99
CA ASP A 280 -4.03 42.86 37.11
C ASP A 280 -3.84 42.11 35.79
N HIS A 281 -3.28 40.90 35.91
CA HIS A 281 -3.01 40.02 34.78
C HIS A 281 -3.79 38.73 34.90
N LYS A 282 -4.29 38.27 33.74
CA LYS A 282 -4.99 37.00 33.58
C LYS A 282 -4.35 36.27 32.40
N LEU A 283 -3.50 35.31 32.71
CA LEU A 283 -2.76 34.55 31.72
C LEU A 283 -3.44 33.22 31.43
N ASN A 284 -3.71 32.96 30.15
CA ASN A 284 -3.99 31.63 29.65
C ASN A 284 -2.65 30.94 29.31
N ILE A 285 -2.24 30.01 30.15
CA ILE A 285 -1.04 29.20 29.96
C ILE A 285 -1.38 27.99 29.10
N THR A 286 -0.55 27.71 28.10
CA THR A 286 -0.60 26.48 27.29
C THR A 286 0.72 25.73 27.46
N VAL A 287 0.63 24.44 27.81
CA VAL A 287 1.76 23.51 27.87
C VAL A 287 1.59 22.52 26.72
N SER A 288 2.61 22.39 25.88
CA SER A 288 2.61 21.48 24.72
C SER A 288 3.74 20.46 24.80
N ASP A 289 3.52 19.33 24.14
CA ASP A 289 4.56 18.35 23.81
C ASP A 289 4.91 18.37 22.32
N LYS A 290 5.93 17.59 21.95
CA LYS A 290 6.43 17.47 20.58
C LYS A 290 5.51 16.67 19.65
N ALA A 291 4.52 15.96 20.20
CA ALA A 291 3.50 15.25 19.44
C ALA A 291 2.30 16.16 19.12
N GLY A 292 2.27 17.36 19.71
CA GLY A 292 1.21 18.35 19.57
C GLY A 292 0.06 18.18 20.56
N ASN A 293 0.18 17.35 21.61
CA ASN A 293 -0.82 17.32 22.67
C ASN A 293 -0.64 18.56 23.57
N ILE A 294 -1.75 19.11 24.07
CA ILE A 294 -1.75 20.39 24.79
C ILE A 294 -2.58 20.35 26.08
N ASN A 295 -2.11 20.98 27.14
CA ASN A 295 -2.90 21.22 28.34
C ASN A 295 -2.89 22.71 28.71
N LYS A 296 -4.01 23.23 29.20
CA LYS A 296 -4.17 24.66 29.48
C LYS A 296 -4.53 24.91 30.94
N THR A 297 -3.97 25.98 31.51
CA THR A 297 -4.35 26.46 32.84
C THR A 297 -4.40 27.98 32.85
N MET A 298 -5.09 28.56 33.81
CA MET A 298 -5.16 30.01 34.01
C MET A 298 -4.30 30.40 35.21
N LEU A 299 -3.61 31.54 35.12
CA LEU A 299 -2.90 32.16 36.23
C LEU A 299 -3.30 33.62 36.35
N ASN A 300 -3.60 34.05 37.57
CA ASN A 300 -3.95 35.43 37.90
C ASN A 300 -2.94 35.99 38.89
N PHE A 301 -2.49 37.23 38.67
CA PHE A 301 -1.62 37.94 39.59
C PHE A 301 -1.72 39.45 39.36
N THR A 302 -1.27 40.23 40.34
CA THR A 302 -1.20 41.70 40.25
C THR A 302 0.27 42.14 40.35
N VAL A 303 0.66 43.08 39.51
CA VAL A 303 1.98 43.71 39.53
C VAL A 303 1.82 45.15 40.02
N PHE A 304 2.60 45.52 41.05
CA PHE A 304 2.52 46.82 41.74
C PHE A 304 3.70 47.73 41.40
#